data_AF-A0A7R9ZIU1-F1
#
_entry.id   AF-A0A7R9ZIU1-F1
#
_cell.length_a   1.000
_cell.length_b   1.000
_cell.length_c   1.000
_cell.angle_alpha   90.00
_cell.angle_beta   90.00
_cell.angle_gamma   90.00
#
_symmetry.space_group_name_H-M   'P 1'
#
loop_
_entity.id
_entity.type
_entity.pdbx_description
1 polymer ?
#
loop_
_entity_poly.entity_id
_entity_poly.type
_entity_poly.pdbx_seq_one_letter_code
_entity_poly.pdbx_strand_id
1 'polypeptide(L)'
;TKNSPEDRFNEASKIAEWIRNGKPANMDPGGTMKLIDAAMPRKSRQSPDDRAKDIEAAMDWMRNQGVQPSATAKNKPFKTIKSLPVTLRTPEDRLNDKNQILTWLRNGKPTNDDASEEFRKIDQQLP
;
A
#
# COMPACT_ATOMS: atom_id res chain seq x y z
N THR A 1 -8.75 0.08 19.83
CA THR A 1 -8.39 1.20 20.74
C THR A 1 -6.95 1.57 20.46
N LYS A 2 -6.63 2.87 20.35
CA LYS A 2 -5.27 3.34 20.08
C LYS A 2 -4.44 3.26 21.37
N ASN A 3 -3.21 2.73 21.30
CA ASN A 3 -2.33 2.66 22.46
C ASN A 3 -1.83 4.06 22.87
N SER A 4 -1.63 4.28 24.17
CA SER A 4 -0.98 5.49 24.67
C SER A 4 0.46 5.58 24.13
N PRO A 5 1.03 6.79 23.93
CA PRO A 5 2.45 6.93 23.59
C PRO A 5 3.39 6.17 24.53
N GLU A 6 3.03 6.07 25.81
CA GLU A 6 3.79 5.33 26.82
C GLU A 6 3.72 3.82 26.62
N ASP A 7 2.53 3.28 26.30
CA ASP A 7 2.36 1.86 25.99
C ASP A 7 3.18 1.47 24.76
N ARG A 8 3.20 2.35 23.75
CA ARG A 8 4.00 2.17 22.53
C ARG A 8 5.49 2.16 22.82
N PHE A 9 5.95 3.07 23.68
CA PHE A 9 7.35 3.10 24.11
C PHE A 9 7.76 1.83 24.87
N ASN A 10 6.90 1.35 25.78
CA ASN A 10 7.12 0.11 26.52
C ASN A 10 7.13 -1.11 25.60
N GLU A 11 6.23 -1.16 24.62
CA GLU A 11 6.18 -2.23 23.62
C GLU A 11 7.43 -2.22 22.74
N ALA A 12 7.87 -1.05 22.25
CA ALA A 12 9.12 -0.92 21.50
C ALA A 12 10.33 -1.36 22.34
N SER A 13 10.37 -1.03 23.63
CA SER A 13 11.46 -1.45 24.53
C SER A 13 11.49 -2.97 24.71
N LYS A 14 10.32 -3.60 24.90
CA LYS A 14 10.19 -5.06 24.96
C LYS A 14 10.66 -5.72 23.65
N ILE A 15 10.30 -5.15 22.50
CA ILE A 15 10.75 -5.66 21.20
C ILE A 15 12.28 -5.49 21.06
N ALA A 16 12.85 -4.39 21.53
CA ALA A 16 14.30 -4.17 21.49
C ALA A 16 15.05 -5.21 22.33
N GLU A 17 14.56 -5.51 23.54
CA GLU A 17 15.09 -6.61 24.37
C GLU A 17 14.96 -7.96 23.68
N TRP A 18 13.81 -8.25 23.07
CA TRP A 18 13.60 -9.47 22.29
C TRP A 18 14.62 -9.60 21.14
N ILE A 19 14.89 -8.52 20.40
CA ILE A 19 15.91 -8.53 19.33
C ILE A 19 17.31 -8.77 19.90
N ARG A 20 17.68 -8.05 20.97
CA ARG A 20 19.00 -8.14 21.60
C ARG A 20 19.27 -9.54 22.17
N ASN A 21 18.24 -10.20 22.70
CA ASN A 21 18.31 -11.55 23.26
C ASN A 21 18.22 -12.67 22.20
N GLY A 22 18.30 -12.34 20.91
CA GLY A 22 18.30 -13.36 19.84
C GLY A 22 16.91 -13.89 19.49
N LYS A 23 15.85 -13.13 19.78
CA LYS A 23 14.45 -13.42 19.41
C LYS A 23 13.87 -14.69 20.04
N PRO A 24 13.93 -14.84 21.37
CA PRO A 24 13.47 -16.06 22.02
C PRO A 24 11.94 -16.18 21.94
N ALA A 25 11.45 -17.41 21.79
CA ALA A 25 10.02 -17.69 21.58
C ALA A 25 9.15 -17.36 22.82
N ASN A 26 9.73 -17.37 24.02
CA ASN A 26 9.02 -17.04 25.27
C ASN A 26 8.57 -15.56 25.34
N MET A 27 9.31 -14.65 24.71
CA MET A 27 8.99 -13.22 24.68
C MET A 27 8.01 -12.85 23.56
N ASP A 28 7.82 -13.75 22.58
CA ASP A 28 6.88 -13.63 21.47
C ASP A 28 6.04 -14.93 21.32
N PRO A 29 5.18 -15.25 22.31
CA PRO A 29 4.42 -16.50 22.32
C PRO A 29 3.45 -16.62 21.13
N GLY A 30 3.02 -15.50 20.56
CA GLY A 30 2.18 -15.45 19.36
C GLY A 30 2.96 -15.49 18.05
N GLY A 31 4.29 -15.41 18.07
CA GLY A 31 5.13 -15.33 16.89
C GLY A 31 4.91 -14.07 16.03
N THR A 32 4.17 -13.08 16.53
CA THR A 32 3.75 -11.89 15.79
C THR A 32 4.93 -10.96 15.55
N MET A 33 5.78 -10.75 16.56
CA MET A 33 7.00 -9.95 16.41
C MET A 33 7.94 -10.59 15.38
N LYS A 34 8.09 -11.91 15.43
CA LYS A 34 8.89 -12.69 14.47
C LYS A 34 8.35 -12.62 13.05
N LEU A 35 7.04 -12.71 12.87
CA LEU A 35 6.42 -12.66 11.56
C LEU A 35 6.55 -11.28 10.91
N ILE A 36 6.31 -10.21 11.68
CA ILE A 36 6.44 -8.83 11.22
C ILE A 36 7.90 -8.51 10.88
N ASP A 37 8.83 -8.92 11.73
CA ASP A 37 10.26 -8.77 11.47
C ASP A 37 10.70 -9.51 10.19
N ALA A 38 10.14 -10.69 9.89
CA ALA A 38 10.45 -11.41 8.66
C ALA A 38 9.87 -10.74 7.40
N ALA A 39 8.74 -10.05 7.52
CA ALA A 39 8.06 -9.40 6.40
C ALA A 39 8.67 -8.05 6.01
N MET A 40 9.43 -7.40 6.91
CA MET A 40 10.00 -6.09 6.65
C MET A 40 11.42 -6.17 6.07
N PRO A 41 11.76 -5.34 5.05
CA PRO A 41 13.12 -5.22 4.55
C PRO A 41 14.11 -4.89 5.66
N ARG A 42 15.35 -5.38 5.53
CA ARG A 42 16.45 -5.04 6.43
C ARG A 42 17.17 -3.80 5.90
N LYS A 43 17.28 -2.77 6.73
CA LYS A 43 18.07 -1.57 6.42
C LYS A 43 19.54 -1.82 6.81
N SER A 44 20.47 -1.30 6.01
CA SER A 44 21.90 -1.40 6.34
C SER A 44 22.20 -0.64 7.64
N ARG A 45 23.01 -1.24 8.52
CA ARG A 45 23.42 -0.68 9.83
C ARG A 45 22.27 -0.27 10.77
N GLN A 46 21.10 -0.90 10.63
CA GLN A 46 19.97 -0.64 11.52
C GLN A 46 20.27 -1.08 12.95
N SER A 47 20.04 -0.20 13.94
CA SER A 47 20.19 -0.56 15.35
C SER A 47 19.03 -1.46 15.82
N PRO A 48 19.23 -2.26 16.89
CA PRO A 48 18.14 -3.03 17.49
C PRO A 48 16.95 -2.17 17.91
N ASP A 49 17.20 -0.96 18.44
CA ASP A 49 16.15 -0.03 18.87
C ASP A 49 15.35 0.53 17.69
N ASP A 50 16.04 0.89 16.60
CA ASP A 50 15.36 1.37 15.39
C ASP A 50 14.55 0.25 14.74
N ARG A 51 15.06 -1.00 14.78
CA ARG A 51 14.30 -2.15 14.30
C ARG A 51 13.07 -2.41 15.17
N ALA A 52 13.19 -2.25 16.48
CA ALA A 52 12.08 -2.41 17.40
C ALA A 52 10.97 -1.37 17.18
N LYS A 53 11.34 -0.11 16.94
CA LYS A 53 10.40 0.95 16.56
C LYS A 53 9.67 0.65 15.24
N ASP A 54 10.38 0.15 14.23
CA ASP A 54 9.77 -0.25 12.96
C ASP A 54 8.73 -1.37 13.17
N ILE A 55 9.04 -2.37 14.01
CA ILE A 55 8.11 -3.47 14.34
C ILE A 55 6.90 -2.95 15.14
N GLU A 56 7.11 -2.11 16.15
CA GLU A 56 6.03 -1.48 16.93
C GLU A 56 5.09 -0.68 16.03
N ALA A 57 5.64 0.14 15.13
CA ALA A 57 4.85 0.94 14.22
C ALA A 57 4.02 0.08 13.26
N ALA A 58 4.58 -1.04 12.77
CA ALA A 58 3.84 -1.99 11.96
C ALA A 58 2.72 -2.67 12.75
N MET A 59 2.98 -3.07 14.00
CA MET A 59 1.95 -3.62 14.90
C MET A 59 0.83 -2.62 15.18
N ASP A 60 1.17 -1.36 15.44
CA ASP A 60 0.19 -0.29 15.67
C ASP A 60 -0.67 -0.04 14.43
N TRP A 61 -0.05 0.01 13.25
CA TRP A 61 -0.78 0.10 11.99
C TRP A 61 -1.76 -1.08 11.82
N MET A 62 -1.33 -2.31 12.08
CA MET A 62 -2.18 -3.50 11.99
C MET A 62 -3.37 -3.43 12.95
N ARG A 63 -3.13 -3.01 14.20
CA ARG A 63 -4.18 -2.78 15.21
C ARG A 63 -5.19 -1.73 14.74
N ASN A 64 -4.73 -0.67 14.07
CA ASN A 64 -5.59 0.38 13.54
C ASN A 64 -6.40 -0.05 12.31
N GLN A 65 -5.87 -0.96 11.48
CA GLN A 65 -6.57 -1.48 10.29
C GLN A 65 -7.43 -2.71 10.57
N GLY A 66 -7.36 -3.28 11.78
CA GLY A 66 -8.07 -4.51 12.14
C GLY A 66 -7.54 -5.76 11.43
N VAL A 67 -6.28 -5.71 10.96
CA VAL A 67 -5.62 -6.85 10.30
C VAL A 67 -4.75 -7.58 11.31
N GLN A 68 -4.64 -8.90 11.16
CA GLN A 68 -3.80 -9.73 12.04
C GLN A 68 -2.63 -10.32 11.24
N PRO A 69 -1.41 -10.38 11.83
CA PRO A 69 -0.30 -11.08 11.22
C PRO A 69 -0.67 -12.56 11.05
N SER A 70 -0.64 -13.09 9.82
CA SER A 70 -0.91 -14.50 9.56
C SER A 70 0.18 -15.11 8.68
N ALA A 71 0.85 -16.13 9.20
CA ALA A 71 1.82 -16.92 8.45
C ALA A 71 1.17 -17.74 7.31
N THR A 72 -0.15 -17.96 7.40
CA THR A 72 -0.97 -18.68 6.42
C THR A 72 -1.80 -17.75 5.55
N ALA A 73 -1.56 -16.42 5.59
CA ALA A 73 -2.05 -15.51 4.58
C ALA A 73 -1.45 -15.92 3.23
N LYS A 74 -2.10 -16.88 2.57
CA LYS A 74 -1.81 -17.26 1.20
C LYS A 74 -1.96 -15.98 0.41
N ASN A 75 -0.84 -15.36 0.05
CA ASN A 75 -0.81 -14.32 -0.96
C ASN A 75 -1.60 -14.90 -2.12
N LYS A 76 -2.84 -14.44 -2.32
CA LYS A 76 -3.57 -14.81 -3.53
C LYS A 76 -2.64 -14.38 -4.64
N PRO A 77 -2.20 -15.30 -5.52
CA PRO A 77 -1.32 -14.92 -6.60
C PRO A 77 -1.99 -13.74 -7.29
N PHE A 78 -1.23 -12.67 -7.51
CA PHE A 78 -1.73 -11.54 -8.26
C PHE A 78 -2.39 -12.10 -9.51
N LYS A 79 -3.67 -11.78 -9.70
CA LYS A 79 -4.37 -12.21 -10.91
C LYS A 79 -3.71 -11.43 -12.03
N THR A 80 -2.78 -12.07 -12.74
CA THR A 80 -2.17 -11.52 -13.93
C THR A 80 -3.31 -11.26 -14.90
N ILE A 81 -3.73 -10.00 -14.99
CA ILE A 81 -4.59 -9.57 -16.07
C ILE A 81 -3.72 -9.82 -17.30
N LYS A 82 -4.16 -10.72 -18.20
CA LYS A 82 -3.52 -10.87 -19.51
C LYS A 82 -3.34 -9.46 -20.04
N SER A 83 -2.11 -9.07 -20.38
CA SER A 83 -1.83 -7.71 -20.83
C SER A 83 -2.94 -7.34 -21.79
N LEU A 84 -3.79 -6.38 -21.39
CA LEU A 84 -4.70 -5.78 -22.35
C LEU A 84 -3.77 -5.32 -23.48
N PRO A 85 -4.08 -5.60 -24.75
CA PRO A 85 -3.29 -5.04 -25.83
C PRO A 85 -3.22 -3.56 -25.51
N VAL A 86 -2.01 -3.09 -25.17
CA VAL A 86 -1.73 -1.66 -25.20
C VAL A 86 -1.98 -1.38 -26.66
N THR A 87 -3.17 -0.86 -26.97
CA THR A 87 -3.51 -0.49 -28.32
C THR A 87 -2.34 0.37 -28.75
N LEU A 88 -1.66 -0.01 -29.83
CA LEU A 88 -0.53 0.74 -30.37
C LEU A 88 -1.09 2.05 -30.93
N ARG A 89 -1.54 2.93 -30.04
CA ARG A 89 -1.77 4.33 -30.31
C ARG A 89 -0.40 4.88 -30.61
N THR A 90 -0.22 5.36 -31.83
CA THR A 90 1.00 6.04 -32.23
C THR A 90 1.20 7.28 -31.37
N PRO A 91 2.44 7.78 -31.21
CA PRO A 91 2.69 9.09 -30.59
C PRO A 91 1.78 10.20 -31.14
N GLU A 92 1.49 10.14 -32.44
CA GLU A 92 0.59 11.03 -33.16
C GLU A 92 -0.86 10.89 -32.70
N ASP A 93 -1.37 9.66 -32.58
CA ASP A 93 -2.72 9.40 -32.08
C ASP A 93 -2.89 9.92 -30.65
N ARG A 94 -1.87 9.74 -29.80
CA ARG A 94 -1.88 10.23 -28.41
C ARG A 94 -1.88 11.76 -28.34
N LEU A 95 -1.18 12.42 -29.26
CA LEU A 95 -1.18 13.86 -29.37
C LEU A 95 -2.55 14.38 -29.85
N ASN A 96 -3.17 13.68 -30.81
CA ASN A 96 -4.50 14.00 -31.29
C ASN A 96 -5.55 13.87 -30.17
N ASP A 97 -5.55 12.76 -29.44
CA ASP A 97 -6.44 12.55 -28.29
C ASP A 97 -6.29 13.68 -27.25
N LYS A 98 -5.05 14.06 -26.93
CA LYS A 98 -4.76 15.17 -26.00
C LYS A 98 -5.36 16.49 -26.50
N ASN A 99 -5.21 16.78 -27.80
CA ASN A 99 -5.75 17.99 -28.40
C ASN A 99 -7.28 17.99 -28.44
N GLN A 100 -7.91 16.83 -28.69
CA GLN A 100 -9.35 16.66 -28.63
C GLN A 100 -9.88 16.91 -27.21
N ILE A 101 -9.24 16.33 -26.19
CA ILE A 101 -9.59 16.57 -24.77
C ILE A 101 -9.48 18.05 -24.40
N LEU A 102 -8.38 18.71 -24.79
CA LEU A 102 -8.16 20.12 -24.49
C LEU A 102 -9.16 21.03 -25.22
N THR A 103 -9.52 20.69 -26.46
CA THR A 103 -10.55 21.40 -27.22
C THR A 103 -11.92 21.22 -26.58
N TRP A 104 -12.27 20.01 -26.17
CA TRP A 104 -13.51 19.69 -25.46
C TRP A 104 -13.63 20.48 -24.15
N LEU A 105 -12.56 20.56 -23.36
CA LEU A 105 -12.54 21.30 -22.10
C LEU A 105 -12.70 22.82 -22.31
N ARG A 106 -12.10 23.37 -23.36
CA ARG A 106 -12.14 24.81 -23.67
C ARG A 106 -13.45 25.27 -24.29
N ASN A 107 -14.07 24.44 -25.14
CA ASN A 107 -15.29 24.81 -25.87
C ASN A 107 -16.57 24.57 -25.06
N GLY A 108 -16.46 23.96 -23.87
CA GLY A 108 -17.62 23.46 -23.13
C GLY A 108 -18.15 22.19 -23.79
N LYS A 109 -18.52 21.20 -22.95
CA LYS A 109 -18.91 19.85 -23.36
C LYS A 109 -19.93 19.89 -24.53
N PRO A 110 -19.54 19.61 -25.78
CA PRO A 110 -20.46 19.64 -26.92
C PRO A 110 -21.40 18.43 -26.81
N THR A 111 -22.70 18.69 -26.87
CA THR A 111 -23.75 17.71 -26.55
C THR A 111 -23.94 16.62 -27.62
N ASN A 112 -23.24 16.68 -28.76
CA ASN A 112 -23.70 15.99 -29.98
C ASN A 112 -22.61 15.26 -30.81
N ASP A 113 -21.40 15.06 -30.30
CA ASP A 113 -20.38 14.27 -31.01
C ASP A 113 -20.33 12.83 -30.47
N ASP A 114 -20.16 11.84 -31.34
CA ASP A 114 -20.13 10.40 -30.98
C ASP A 114 -18.94 10.07 -30.03
N ALA A 115 -17.85 10.84 -30.14
CA ALA A 115 -16.73 10.80 -29.20
C ALA A 115 -17.11 11.28 -27.77
N SER A 116 -18.22 12.00 -27.62
CA SER A 116 -18.69 12.53 -26.32
C SER A 116 -19.29 11.46 -25.40
N GLU A 117 -19.75 10.32 -25.94
CA GLU A 117 -20.30 9.20 -25.15
C GLU A 117 -19.27 8.67 -24.13
N GLU A 118 -18.01 8.50 -24.57
CA GLU A 118 -16.92 8.00 -23.72
C GLU A 118 -16.54 9.02 -22.64
N PHE A 119 -16.40 10.30 -23.01
CA PHE A 119 -16.07 11.35 -22.05
C PHE A 119 -17.21 11.61 -21.05
N ARG A 120 -18.47 11.48 -21.48
CA ARG A 120 -19.64 11.61 -20.58
C ARG A 120 -19.70 10.49 -19.55
N LYS A 121 -19.34 9.26 -19.91
CA LYS A 121 -19.24 8.13 -18.97
C LYS A 121 -18.16 8.36 -17.92
N ILE A 122 -17.02 8.93 -18.30
CA ILE A 122 -15.94 9.28 -17.35
C ILE A 122 -16.39 10.41 -16.41
N ASP A 123 -17.06 11.44 -16.94
CA ASP A 123 -17.55 12.57 -16.17
C ASP A 123 -18.59 12.18 -15.10
N GLN A 124 -19.45 11.19 -15.37
CA GLN A 124 -20.42 10.64 -14.41
C GLN A 124 -19.79 9.81 -13.27
N GLN A 125 -18.51 9.44 -13.40
CA GLN A 125 -17.77 8.64 -12.41
C GLN A 125 -16.91 9.51 -11.48
N LEU A 126 -16.82 10.81 -11.73
CA LEU A 126 -16.14 11.76 -10.86
C LEU A 126 -17.12 12.22 -9.75
N PRO A 127 -16.69 12.24 -8.48
CA PRO A 127 -17.55 12.65 -7.35
C PRO A 127 -17.92 14.14 -7.37
#